data_AF-A0A6M2EA25-F1
#
_entry.id   AF-A0A6M2EA25-F1
#
_cell.length_a   1.000
_cell.length_b   1.000
_cell.length_c   1.000
_cell.angle_alpha   90.00
_cell.angle_beta   90.00
_cell.angle_gamma   90.00
#
_symmetry.space_group_name_H-M   'P 1'
#
loop_
_entity.id
_entity.type
_entity.pdbx_description
1 polymer ?
#
loop_
_entity_poly.entity_id
_entity_poly.type
_entity_poly.pdbx_seq_one_letter_code
_entity_poly.pdbx_strand_id
1 'polypeptide(L)'
;MALAMYSFWLRVGAAMVHIVYIALVVASWTHSSSAEGKQGSDGETISMTILHTNDIHSRILESDKRGFECDDKKRNESKCFGGVARITKTVRDLKRNNTNPLFLNAGDFFQGTLWYSVLKYNIVSAVMANMSYDTVCLGNHEFDDGPEGLVPFLLKMKEANVTVLGTNLNTSMEPLFENITLPKSIVYNISGMQVALLGVVTTETRTIAKPGGVQILDEAETINAEIAELKKKNISVFILVSHV
;
A
#
# COMPACT_ATOMS: atom_id res chain seq x y z
N MET A 1 4.81 7.07 14.04
CA MET A 1 4.38 6.71 12.67
C MET A 1 5.41 7.25 11.70
N ALA A 2 6.20 6.37 11.10
CA ALA A 2 7.28 6.74 10.20
C ALA A 2 6.71 6.81 8.78
N LEU A 3 6.90 7.94 8.09
CA LEU A 3 6.77 7.99 6.64
C LEU A 3 8.09 7.44 6.09
N ALA A 4 8.08 6.24 5.53
CA ALA A 4 9.27 5.70 4.89
C ALA A 4 9.30 6.17 3.43
N MET A 5 10.35 6.94 3.07
CA MET A 5 10.65 7.27 1.68
C MET A 5 11.70 6.28 1.20
N TYR A 6 11.30 5.38 0.30
CA TYR A 6 12.23 4.50 -0.40
C TYR A 6 12.32 4.92 -1.87
N SER A 7 13.53 5.21 -2.33
CA SER A 7 13.85 5.33 -3.75
C SER A 7 14.42 3.98 -4.22
N PHE A 8 13.61 3.21 -4.94
CA PHE A 8 14.03 1.94 -5.53
C PHE A 8 14.49 2.14 -6.97
N TRP A 9 15.67 1.61 -7.29
CA TRP A 9 16.13 1.40 -8.67
C TRP A 9 15.85 -0.06 -9.03
N LEU A 10 14.77 -0.32 -9.78
CA LEU A 10 14.45 -1.66 -10.27
C LEU A 10 15.20 -1.92 -11.58
N ARG A 11 16.17 -2.84 -11.55
CA ARG A 11 16.76 -3.45 -12.74
C ARG A 11 16.06 -4.78 -13.03
N VAL A 12 15.50 -4.93 -14.23
CA VAL A 12 14.88 -6.19 -14.68
C VAL A 12 15.72 -6.76 -15.82
N GLY A 13 16.31 -7.95 -15.63
CA GLY A 13 17.03 -8.68 -16.68
C GLY A 13 17.86 -9.90 -16.22
N ALA A 14 17.28 -11.09 -16.44
CA ALA A 14 17.81 -12.47 -16.65
C ALA A 14 18.96 -13.09 -15.80
N ALA A 15 18.71 -14.35 -15.42
CA ALA A 15 19.48 -15.27 -14.59
C ALA A 15 20.96 -15.52 -14.93
N MET A 16 21.77 -15.78 -13.89
CA MET A 16 22.68 -16.93 -13.82
C MET A 16 23.07 -17.25 -12.37
N VAL A 17 22.97 -18.53 -12.00
CA VAL A 17 23.52 -19.12 -10.77
C VAL A 17 24.99 -19.42 -11.01
N HIS A 18 25.90 -18.99 -10.13
CA HIS A 18 27.20 -19.63 -9.90
C HIS A 18 27.63 -19.54 -8.42
N ILE A 19 28.32 -20.59 -8.01
CA ILE A 19 28.53 -21.12 -6.66
C ILE A 19 29.89 -20.66 -6.07
N VAL A 20 29.87 -20.30 -4.78
CA VAL A 20 30.91 -20.40 -3.71
C VAL A 20 32.27 -19.71 -3.90
N TYR A 21 32.65 -18.84 -2.94
CA TYR A 21 33.70 -19.12 -1.92
C TYR A 21 33.73 -18.09 -0.79
N ILE A 22 33.91 -18.57 0.44
CA ILE A 22 34.27 -17.81 1.64
C ILE A 22 35.75 -17.40 1.52
N ALA A 23 36.06 -16.13 1.77
CA ALA A 23 37.36 -15.70 2.26
C ALA A 23 37.20 -14.43 3.12
N LEU A 24 37.37 -14.58 4.43
CA LEU A 24 37.71 -13.50 5.36
C LEU A 24 39.23 -13.31 5.28
N VAL A 25 39.71 -12.12 4.92
CA VAL A 25 40.71 -11.34 5.66
C VAL A 25 40.90 -9.96 4.99
N VAL A 26 40.99 -8.98 5.89
CA VAL A 26 41.14 -7.53 5.77
C VAL A 26 42.42 -7.10 5.05
N ALA A 27 42.34 -6.14 4.12
CA ALA A 27 43.29 -5.01 3.99
C ALA A 27 42.83 -4.03 2.91
N SER A 28 42.69 -2.76 3.29
CA SER A 28 42.25 -1.63 2.48
C SER A 28 43.23 -1.30 1.35
N TRP A 29 42.78 -1.45 0.10
CA TRP A 29 43.29 -0.73 -1.07
C TRP A 29 42.11 -0.44 -2.00
N THR A 30 41.89 0.82 -2.34
CA THR A 30 40.85 1.26 -3.27
C THR A 30 41.14 0.69 -4.66
N HIS A 31 40.42 -0.36 -5.05
CA HIS A 31 40.33 -0.82 -6.44
C HIS A 31 39.03 -0.27 -7.04
N SER A 32 39.16 0.71 -7.94
CA SER A 32 38.12 1.02 -8.91
C SER A 32 38.08 -0.14 -9.90
N SER A 33 37.06 -0.99 -9.82
CA SER A 33 36.78 -1.98 -10.86
C SER A 33 35.81 -1.35 -11.86
N SER A 34 36.36 -0.83 -12.96
CA SER A 34 35.56 -0.50 -14.14
C SER A 34 35.27 -1.80 -14.88
N ALA A 35 34.07 -2.34 -14.70
CA ALA A 35 33.53 -3.34 -15.62
C ALA A 35 32.90 -2.57 -16.80
N GLU A 36 33.66 -2.40 -17.88
CA GLU A 36 33.11 -2.01 -19.18
C GLU A 36 32.26 -3.17 -19.74
N GLY A 37 31.06 -3.34 -19.17
CA GLY A 37 29.98 -4.04 -19.82
C GLY A 37 29.48 -3.15 -20.96
N LYS A 38 29.60 -3.62 -22.20
CA LYS A 38 29.01 -2.99 -23.39
C LYS A 38 27.60 -2.47 -23.06
N GLN A 39 27.39 -1.16 -23.23
CA GLN A 39 26.07 -0.53 -23.22
C GLN A 39 25.19 -1.23 -24.26
N GLY A 40 24.42 -2.22 -23.81
CA GLY A 40 23.20 -2.62 -24.49
C GLY A 40 22.23 -1.44 -24.41
N SER A 41 21.58 -1.14 -25.54
CA SER A 41 20.59 -0.08 -25.76
C SER A 41 19.96 0.48 -24.48
N ASP A 42 20.08 1.80 -24.28
CA ASP A 42 19.45 2.56 -23.20
C ASP A 42 17.97 2.20 -23.08
N GLY A 43 17.66 1.31 -22.13
CA GLY A 43 16.30 1.11 -21.67
C GLY A 43 15.85 2.40 -21.00
N GLU A 44 14.69 2.92 -21.41
CA GLU A 44 14.12 4.13 -20.84
C GLU A 44 13.97 3.98 -19.32
N THR A 45 14.76 4.74 -18.57
CA THR A 45 14.73 4.70 -17.10
C THR A 45 13.59 5.57 -16.62
N ILE A 46 12.66 4.98 -15.87
CA ILE A 46 11.51 5.69 -15.33
C ILE A 46 11.70 5.87 -13.83
N SER A 47 11.50 7.10 -13.38
CA SER A 47 11.50 7.46 -11.97
C SER A 47 10.08 7.70 -11.48
N MET A 48 9.78 7.15 -10.31
CA MET A 48 8.51 7.33 -9.63
C MET A 48 8.72 7.43 -8.13
N THR A 49 7.78 8.07 -7.44
CA THR A 49 7.82 8.23 -5.99
C THR A 49 6.67 7.48 -5.35
N ILE A 50 6.98 6.50 -4.50
CA ILE A 50 5.97 5.81 -3.70
C ILE A 50 5.95 6.44 -2.31
N LEU A 51 4.83 7.08 -1.99
CA LEU A 51 4.49 7.48 -0.64
C LEU A 51 3.57 6.40 -0.09
N HIS A 52 3.77 5.95 1.15
CA HIS A 52 2.89 4.96 1.72
C HIS A 52 2.62 5.14 3.21
N THR A 53 1.53 4.54 3.64
CA THR A 53 1.13 4.36 5.04
C THR A 53 0.54 2.96 5.20
N ASN A 54 0.51 2.47 6.42
CA ASN A 54 -0.12 1.23 6.84
C ASN A 54 -0.49 1.40 8.33
N ASP A 55 -1.45 0.62 8.80
CA ASP A 55 -1.76 0.50 10.24
C ASP A 55 -2.02 1.86 10.90
N ILE A 56 -2.77 2.72 10.21
CA ILE A 56 -3.18 4.03 10.75
C ILE A 56 -4.06 3.80 11.98
N HIS A 57 -4.85 2.72 12.01
CA HIS A 57 -5.69 2.32 13.14
C HIS A 57 -6.42 3.51 13.75
N SER A 58 -7.10 4.27 12.88
CA SER A 58 -7.90 5.44 13.23
C SER A 58 -7.21 6.46 14.14
N ARG A 59 -5.89 6.59 14.04
CA ARG A 59 -5.11 7.70 14.63
C ARG A 59 -5.30 8.97 13.80
N ILE A 60 -6.54 9.45 13.80
CA ILE A 60 -6.97 10.66 13.08
C ILE A 60 -6.27 11.89 13.67
N LEU A 61 -6.31 12.01 14.99
CA LEU A 61 -5.55 13.03 15.71
C LEU A 61 -4.11 12.60 15.91
N GLU A 62 -3.26 13.57 16.20
CA GLU A 62 -1.88 13.29 16.60
C GLU A 62 -1.83 12.57 17.95
N SER A 63 -0.75 11.81 18.12
CA SER A 63 -0.48 11.03 19.32
C SER A 63 0.90 11.32 19.86
N ASP A 64 1.16 10.95 21.10
CA ASP A 64 2.52 10.89 21.60
C ASP A 64 3.31 9.73 20.98
N LYS A 65 4.60 9.61 21.33
CA LYS A 65 5.49 8.57 20.80
C LYS A 65 5.05 7.14 21.11
N ARG A 66 4.15 6.94 22.08
CA ARG A 66 3.60 5.64 22.49
C ARG A 66 2.23 5.37 21.87
N GLY A 67 1.69 6.30 21.08
CA GLY A 67 0.36 6.19 20.48
C GLY A 67 -0.78 6.66 21.39
N PHE A 68 -0.48 7.24 22.56
CA PHE A 68 -1.50 7.81 23.44
C PHE A 68 -1.89 9.23 23.02
N GLU A 69 -2.94 9.74 23.64
CA GLU A 69 -3.45 11.08 23.39
C GLU A 69 -2.35 12.16 23.53
N CYS A 70 -2.35 13.08 22.57
CA CYS A 70 -1.57 14.30 22.61
C CYS A 70 -2.35 15.41 23.31
N ASP A 71 -2.02 15.66 24.57
CA ASP A 71 -2.50 16.82 25.32
C ASP A 71 -1.71 18.10 24.97
N ASP A 72 -2.17 19.24 25.47
CA ASP A 72 -1.55 20.55 25.21
C ASP A 72 -0.12 20.66 25.76
N LYS A 73 0.19 19.98 26.85
CA LYS A 73 1.55 19.97 27.40
C LYS A 73 2.49 19.28 26.42
N LYS A 74 2.16 18.08 25.95
CA LYS A 74 2.95 17.34 24.97
C LYS A 74 3.07 18.11 23.66
N ARG A 75 1.99 18.79 23.23
CA ARG A 75 1.96 19.64 22.03
C ARG A 75 2.96 20.80 22.14
N ASN A 76 2.93 21.52 23.25
CA ASN A 76 3.85 22.63 23.52
C ASN A 76 5.31 22.18 23.63
N GLU A 77 5.55 20.95 24.08
CA GLU A 77 6.87 20.34 24.13
C GLU A 77 7.29 19.67 22.81
N SER A 78 6.52 19.81 21.72
CA SER A 78 6.77 19.17 20.42
C SER A 78 6.89 17.64 20.50
N LYS A 79 6.11 17.01 21.39
CA LYS A 79 6.09 15.55 21.62
C LYS A 79 4.87 14.86 21.00
N CYS A 80 4.24 15.50 20.02
CA CYS A 80 3.10 14.95 19.30
C CYS A 80 3.45 14.70 17.84
N PHE A 81 2.99 13.56 17.34
CA PHE A 81 3.41 12.98 16.08
C PHE A 81 2.21 12.46 15.31
N GLY A 82 2.38 12.35 13.99
CA GLY A 82 1.35 11.81 13.11
C GLY A 82 0.10 12.68 13.09
N GLY A 83 -1.06 12.03 13.08
CA GLY A 83 -2.35 12.63 12.77
C GLY A 83 -2.53 12.82 11.26
N VAL A 84 -3.73 12.54 10.77
CA VAL A 84 -4.03 12.50 9.33
C VAL A 84 -3.85 13.87 8.67
N ALA A 85 -4.08 14.96 9.40
CA ALA A 85 -3.87 16.32 8.90
C ALA A 85 -2.39 16.58 8.55
N ARG A 86 -1.47 16.14 9.41
CA ARG A 86 -0.02 16.32 9.21
C ARG A 86 0.47 15.46 8.05
N ILE A 87 0.03 14.21 7.99
CA ILE A 87 0.34 13.28 6.89
C ILE A 87 -0.15 13.87 5.57
N THR A 88 -1.41 14.31 5.53
CA THR A 88 -2.03 14.88 4.32
C THR A 88 -1.27 16.11 3.84
N LYS A 89 -0.84 17.00 4.76
CA LYS A 89 -0.02 18.16 4.40
C LYS A 89 1.30 17.72 3.76
N THR A 90 2.02 16.80 4.40
CA THR A 90 3.30 16.28 3.89
C THR A 90 3.13 15.60 2.54
N VAL A 91 2.12 14.74 2.38
CA VAL A 91 1.82 14.04 1.12
C VAL A 91 1.51 15.03 0.00
N ARG A 92 0.69 16.05 0.25
CA ARG A 92 0.38 17.08 -0.75
C ARG A 92 1.61 17.91 -1.13
N ASP A 93 2.53 18.15 -0.20
CA ASP A 93 3.82 18.79 -0.52
C ASP A 93 4.70 17.88 -1.37
N LEU A 94 4.84 16.61 -0.97
CA LEU A 94 5.65 15.62 -1.71
C LEU A 94 5.07 15.35 -3.10
N LYS A 95 3.76 15.25 -3.26
CA LYS A 95 3.09 15.09 -4.56
C LYS A 95 3.35 16.27 -5.51
N ARG A 96 3.57 17.48 -5.00
CA ARG A 96 3.88 18.66 -5.82
C ARG A 96 5.35 18.73 -6.23
N ASN A 97 6.24 18.14 -5.45
CA ASN A 97 7.68 18.33 -5.57
C ASN A 97 8.43 17.11 -6.10
N ASN A 98 7.73 16.00 -6.38
CA ASN A 98 8.33 14.75 -6.84
C ASN A 98 7.72 14.28 -8.16
N THR A 99 8.51 13.52 -8.92
CA THR A 99 8.11 12.94 -10.20
C THR A 99 7.23 11.71 -9.99
N ASN A 100 6.13 11.65 -10.74
CA ASN A 100 5.19 10.52 -10.78
C ASN A 100 4.83 9.95 -9.39
N PRO A 101 4.28 10.77 -8.46
CA PRO A 101 4.05 10.34 -7.10
C PRO A 101 2.74 9.55 -6.97
N LEU A 102 2.82 8.37 -6.36
CA LEU A 102 1.66 7.60 -5.93
C LEU A 102 1.63 7.55 -4.40
N PHE A 103 0.46 7.78 -3.80
CA PHE A 103 0.23 7.65 -2.38
C PHE A 103 -0.67 6.44 -2.07
N LEU A 104 -0.11 5.49 -1.33
CA LEU A 104 -0.67 4.17 -1.10
C LEU A 104 -1.00 3.97 0.39
N ASN A 105 -2.07 3.22 0.67
CA ASN A 105 -2.31 2.64 1.99
C ASN A 105 -2.25 1.12 1.89
N ALA A 106 -1.52 0.48 2.80
CA ALA A 106 -1.38 -0.98 2.84
C ALA A 106 -2.25 -1.63 3.92
N GLY A 107 -3.48 -1.15 4.11
CA GLY A 107 -4.45 -1.74 5.03
C GLY A 107 -4.47 -1.13 6.43
N ASP A 108 -5.46 -1.58 7.20
CA ASP A 108 -5.65 -1.30 8.62
C ASP A 108 -5.73 0.20 8.94
N PHE A 109 -6.60 0.88 8.21
CA PHE A 109 -7.07 2.20 8.64
C PHE A 109 -8.15 2.06 9.71
N PHE A 110 -8.96 1.01 9.60
CA PHE A 110 -10.03 0.69 10.55
C PHE A 110 -9.48 0.36 11.94
N GLN A 111 -10.39 0.39 12.91
CA GLN A 111 -10.14 0.08 14.33
C GLN A 111 -9.11 0.99 15.01
N GLY A 112 -8.89 0.82 16.32
CA GLY A 112 -7.72 1.33 17.05
C GLY A 112 -7.97 2.52 17.99
N THR A 113 -8.96 3.37 17.70
CA THR A 113 -9.37 4.48 18.58
C THR A 113 -10.88 4.62 18.67
N LEU A 114 -11.34 5.44 19.63
CA LEU A 114 -12.76 5.76 19.81
C LEU A 114 -13.41 6.35 18.55
N TRP A 115 -12.62 6.98 17.67
CA TRP A 115 -13.12 7.49 16.39
C TRP A 115 -13.79 6.38 15.58
N TYR A 116 -13.14 5.23 15.43
CA TYR A 116 -13.74 4.10 14.73
C TYR A 116 -14.85 3.44 15.54
N SER A 117 -14.65 3.26 16.85
CA SER A 117 -15.66 2.59 17.68
C SER A 117 -17.03 3.27 17.63
N VAL A 118 -17.06 4.60 17.55
CA VAL A 118 -18.31 5.40 17.52
C VAL A 118 -18.78 5.69 16.10
N LEU A 119 -17.88 6.13 15.22
CA LEU A 119 -18.26 6.65 13.89
C LEU A 119 -18.05 5.65 12.75
N LYS A 120 -17.39 4.52 13.02
CA LYS A 120 -17.23 3.39 12.10
C LYS A 120 -16.62 3.84 10.76
N TYR A 121 -17.02 3.19 9.67
CA TYR A 121 -16.54 3.52 8.33
C TYR A 121 -16.82 4.98 7.90
N ASN A 122 -17.80 5.67 8.50
CA ASN A 122 -18.16 7.04 8.09
C ASN A 122 -17.00 8.01 8.32
N ILE A 123 -16.35 7.95 9.49
CA ILE A 123 -15.22 8.84 9.75
C ILE A 123 -13.99 8.46 8.92
N VAL A 124 -13.72 7.15 8.79
CA VAL A 124 -12.57 6.66 8.01
C VAL A 124 -12.69 7.09 6.57
N SER A 125 -13.85 6.85 5.95
CA SER A 125 -14.09 7.22 4.55
C SER A 125 -14.03 8.73 4.33
N ALA A 126 -14.62 9.54 5.23
CA ALA A 126 -14.55 11.00 5.15
C ALA A 126 -13.11 11.52 5.24
N VAL A 127 -12.30 10.92 6.12
CA VAL A 127 -10.88 11.27 6.26
C VAL A 127 -10.09 10.85 5.03
N MET A 128 -10.16 9.57 4.63
CA MET A 128 -9.38 9.02 3.52
C MET A 128 -9.68 9.71 2.19
N ALA A 129 -10.94 10.08 1.95
CA ALA A 129 -11.35 10.88 0.79
C ALA A 129 -10.59 12.23 0.69
N ASN A 130 -10.11 12.75 1.81
CA ASN A 130 -9.36 14.01 1.88
C ASN A 130 -7.84 13.82 1.99
N MET A 131 -7.32 12.59 2.17
CA MET A 131 -5.88 12.34 2.36
C MET A 131 -5.07 12.26 1.06
N SER A 132 -5.74 12.29 -0.10
CA SER A 132 -5.11 12.22 -1.44
C SER A 132 -4.46 10.87 -1.76
N TYR A 133 -5.00 9.77 -1.21
CA TYR A 133 -4.64 8.41 -1.62
C TYR A 133 -5.02 8.18 -3.08
N ASP A 134 -4.17 7.45 -3.80
CA ASP A 134 -4.48 6.95 -5.15
C ASP A 134 -5.04 5.52 -5.06
N THR A 135 -4.39 4.69 -4.25
CA THR A 135 -4.76 3.28 -4.05
C THR A 135 -4.68 2.87 -2.58
N VAL A 136 -5.62 2.03 -2.16
CA VAL A 136 -5.71 1.44 -0.82
C VAL A 136 -5.80 -0.08 -0.98
N CYS A 137 -4.98 -0.82 -0.25
CA CYS A 137 -5.18 -2.24 0.00
C CYS A 137 -6.04 -2.41 1.26
N LEU A 138 -6.92 -3.40 1.27
CA LEU A 138 -7.61 -3.80 2.51
C LEU A 138 -6.62 -4.52 3.44
N GLY A 139 -6.73 -4.26 4.73
CA GLY A 139 -6.16 -5.06 5.82
C GLY A 139 -7.24 -5.90 6.49
N ASN A 140 -6.89 -6.60 7.57
CA ASN A 140 -7.84 -7.46 8.27
C ASN A 140 -8.90 -6.65 9.02
N HIS A 141 -8.56 -5.49 9.58
CA HIS A 141 -9.49 -4.70 10.38
C HIS A 141 -10.59 -4.05 9.54
N GLU A 142 -10.41 -3.94 8.23
CA GLU A 142 -11.49 -3.54 7.32
C GLU A 142 -12.68 -4.52 7.32
N PHE A 143 -12.51 -5.73 7.87
CA PHE A 143 -13.56 -6.75 8.01
C PHE A 143 -14.13 -6.88 9.43
N ASP A 144 -13.76 -6.02 10.39
CA ASP A 144 -14.20 -6.11 11.81
C ASP A 144 -15.73 -6.03 12.00
N ASP A 145 -16.36 -5.19 11.19
CA ASP A 145 -17.81 -4.94 11.18
C ASP A 145 -18.51 -5.64 10.01
N GLY A 146 -17.82 -6.59 9.36
CA GLY A 146 -18.34 -7.41 8.28
C GLY A 146 -18.60 -6.65 6.97
N PRO A 147 -19.19 -7.35 5.98
CA PRO A 147 -19.62 -6.75 4.72
C PRO A 147 -20.48 -5.50 4.90
N GLU A 148 -21.27 -5.41 5.98
CA GLU A 148 -22.10 -4.26 6.34
C GLU A 148 -21.28 -2.99 6.63
N GLY A 149 -20.05 -3.13 7.13
CA GLY A 149 -19.10 -2.02 7.31
C GLY A 149 -18.25 -1.78 6.06
N LEU A 150 -17.83 -2.85 5.38
CA LEU A 150 -16.91 -2.78 4.24
C LEU A 150 -17.57 -2.21 2.97
N VAL A 151 -18.77 -2.70 2.61
CA VAL A 151 -19.48 -2.26 1.40
C VAL A 151 -19.71 -0.76 1.34
N PRO A 152 -20.29 -0.10 2.37
CA PRO A 152 -20.49 1.34 2.31
C PRO A 152 -19.16 2.12 2.32
N PHE A 153 -18.10 1.60 2.94
CA PHE A 153 -16.76 2.16 2.81
C PHE A 153 -16.26 2.15 1.36
N LEU A 154 -16.37 1.02 0.66
CA LEU A 154 -15.96 0.89 -0.75
C LEU A 154 -16.72 1.85 -1.65
N LEU A 155 -18.03 2.03 -1.43
CA LEU A 155 -18.84 3.00 -2.16
C LEU A 155 -18.34 4.44 -1.94
N LYS A 156 -18.00 4.81 -0.70
CA LYS A 156 -17.46 6.13 -0.38
C LYS A 156 -16.06 6.36 -0.97
N MET A 157 -15.21 5.34 -1.01
CA MET A 157 -13.90 5.42 -1.68
C MET A 157 -14.05 5.61 -3.18
N LYS A 158 -14.99 4.89 -3.81
CA LYS A 158 -15.33 5.08 -5.23
C LYS A 158 -15.82 6.50 -5.50
N GLU A 159 -16.72 7.05 -4.68
CA GLU A 159 -17.18 8.46 -4.79
C GLU A 159 -16.02 9.46 -4.68
N ALA A 160 -14.99 9.14 -3.90
CA ALA A 160 -13.80 9.95 -3.71
C ALA A 160 -12.68 9.70 -4.73
N ASN A 161 -12.90 8.87 -5.75
CA ASN A 161 -11.89 8.43 -6.72
C ASN A 161 -10.66 7.75 -6.08
N VAL A 162 -10.84 7.06 -4.96
CA VAL A 162 -9.81 6.24 -4.31
C VAL A 162 -10.04 4.78 -4.70
N THR A 163 -9.04 4.14 -5.33
CA THR A 163 -9.17 2.74 -5.71
C THR A 163 -8.84 1.84 -4.53
N VAL A 164 -9.76 0.95 -4.15
CA VAL A 164 -9.51 -0.08 -3.13
C VAL A 164 -9.26 -1.42 -3.81
N LEU A 165 -8.19 -2.13 -3.44
CA LEU A 165 -7.77 -3.39 -4.05
C LEU A 165 -7.97 -4.58 -3.12
N GLY A 166 -8.31 -5.72 -3.73
CA GLY A 166 -8.48 -7.02 -3.07
C GLY A 166 -8.16 -8.18 -4.00
N THR A 167 -6.88 -8.41 -4.29
CA THR A 167 -6.39 -9.44 -5.24
C THR A 167 -6.83 -10.84 -4.84
N ASN A 168 -6.68 -11.17 -3.55
CA ASN A 168 -6.99 -12.49 -3.01
C ASN A 168 -8.42 -12.59 -2.46
N LEU A 169 -9.32 -11.70 -2.87
CA LEU A 169 -10.71 -11.69 -2.40
C LEU A 169 -11.66 -12.17 -3.49
N ASN A 170 -12.57 -13.06 -3.12
CA ASN A 170 -13.71 -13.43 -3.94
C ASN A 170 -15.01 -13.06 -3.21
N THR A 171 -15.75 -12.13 -3.81
CA THR A 171 -16.99 -11.58 -3.26
C THR A 171 -18.24 -12.24 -3.84
N SER A 172 -18.10 -13.27 -4.70
CA SER A 172 -19.22 -13.89 -5.41
C SER A 172 -20.26 -14.58 -4.51
N MET A 173 -19.87 -14.89 -3.27
CA MET A 173 -20.74 -15.52 -2.27
C MET A 173 -21.32 -14.53 -1.25
N GLU A 174 -21.05 -13.23 -1.39
CA GLU A 174 -21.53 -12.20 -0.48
C GLU A 174 -22.62 -11.35 -1.17
N PRO A 175 -23.91 -11.49 -0.77
CA PRO A 175 -25.01 -10.75 -1.38
C PRO A 175 -24.85 -9.22 -1.37
N LEU A 176 -24.22 -8.65 -0.34
CA LEU A 176 -24.02 -7.20 -0.27
C LEU A 176 -23.06 -6.66 -1.36
N PHE A 177 -22.32 -7.53 -2.03
CA PHE A 177 -21.43 -7.19 -3.15
C PHE A 177 -22.07 -7.35 -4.54
N GLU A 178 -23.35 -7.70 -4.66
CA GLU A 178 -24.01 -7.98 -5.96
C GLU A 178 -23.81 -6.87 -7.01
N ASN A 179 -23.75 -5.61 -6.58
CA ASN A 179 -23.56 -4.44 -7.45
C ASN A 179 -22.24 -3.69 -7.21
N ILE A 180 -21.28 -4.32 -6.52
CA ILE A 180 -20.00 -3.71 -6.15
C ILE A 180 -18.87 -4.61 -6.62
N THR A 181 -18.02 -4.05 -7.47
CA THR A 181 -16.81 -4.72 -7.92
C THR A 181 -15.63 -4.24 -7.08
N LEU A 182 -14.95 -5.19 -6.44
CA LEU A 182 -13.65 -4.96 -5.82
C LEU A 182 -12.56 -5.35 -6.82
N PRO A 183 -11.79 -4.40 -7.37
CA PRO A 183 -10.75 -4.72 -8.33
C PRO A 183 -9.59 -5.50 -7.67
N LYS A 184 -9.06 -6.47 -8.41
CA LYS A 184 -7.84 -7.20 -8.01
C LYS A 184 -6.59 -6.37 -8.22
N SER A 185 -6.57 -5.58 -9.28
CA SER A 185 -5.44 -4.74 -9.66
C SER A 185 -5.91 -3.42 -10.29
N ILE A 186 -5.00 -2.44 -10.33
CA ILE A 186 -5.14 -1.20 -11.10
C ILE A 186 -3.85 -0.93 -11.86
N VAL A 187 -3.95 -0.36 -13.06
CA VAL A 187 -2.78 -0.04 -13.90
C VAL A 187 -2.64 1.47 -14.03
N TYR A 188 -1.48 1.99 -13.68
CA TYR A 188 -1.10 3.38 -13.87
C TYR A 188 -0.17 3.50 -15.10
N ASN A 189 -0.40 4.53 -15.92
CA ASN A 189 0.55 4.92 -16.94
C ASN A 189 1.54 5.94 -16.35
N ILE A 190 2.77 5.51 -16.12
CA ILE A 190 3.85 6.33 -15.56
C ILE A 190 4.88 6.57 -16.65
N SER A 191 4.89 7.78 -17.20
CA SER A 191 5.81 8.18 -18.28
C SER A 191 5.85 7.19 -19.46
N GLY A 192 4.70 6.66 -19.88
CA GLY A 192 4.58 5.71 -20.99
C GLY A 192 4.64 4.24 -20.58
N MET A 193 5.08 3.93 -19.36
CA MET A 193 5.13 2.56 -18.84
C MET A 193 3.89 2.22 -18.02
N GLN A 194 3.33 1.04 -18.30
CA GLN A 194 2.21 0.50 -17.54
C GLN A 194 2.74 -0.16 -16.27
N VAL A 195 2.33 0.38 -15.11
CA VAL A 195 2.68 -0.13 -13.77
C VAL A 195 1.41 -0.65 -13.11
N ALA A 196 1.33 -1.96 -12.88
CA ALA A 196 0.21 -2.57 -12.19
C ALA A 196 0.43 -2.56 -10.67
N LEU A 197 -0.60 -2.18 -9.92
CA LEU A 197 -0.68 -2.32 -8.47
C LEU A 197 -1.66 -3.44 -8.12
N LEU A 198 -1.26 -4.29 -7.18
CA LEU A 198 -2.07 -5.37 -6.62
C LEU A 198 -2.17 -5.15 -5.11
N GLY A 199 -3.31 -5.47 -4.51
CA GLY A 199 -3.53 -5.40 -3.06
C GLY A 199 -3.82 -6.76 -2.46
N VAL A 200 -3.11 -7.23 -1.45
CA VAL A 200 -3.33 -8.54 -0.82
C VAL A 200 -3.51 -8.41 0.69
N VAL A 201 -4.44 -9.18 1.26
CA VAL A 201 -4.70 -9.25 2.70
C VAL A 201 -4.39 -10.65 3.23
N THR A 202 -3.87 -10.74 4.46
CA THR A 202 -3.57 -12.01 5.13
C THR A 202 -4.75 -12.96 5.16
N THR A 203 -4.51 -14.24 4.88
CA THR A 203 -5.47 -15.32 5.03
C THR A 203 -5.90 -15.53 6.49
N GLU A 204 -5.14 -15.03 7.47
CA GLU A 204 -5.53 -15.01 8.88
C GLU A 204 -6.81 -14.21 9.12
N THR A 205 -7.14 -13.24 8.25
CA THR A 205 -8.40 -12.47 8.30
C THR A 205 -9.65 -13.36 8.37
N ARG A 206 -9.58 -14.60 7.87
CA ARG A 206 -10.65 -15.61 8.00
C ARG A 206 -11.00 -15.91 9.45
N THR A 207 -10.05 -15.78 10.38
CA THR A 207 -10.19 -16.13 11.80
C THR A 207 -10.08 -14.93 12.72
N ILE A 208 -9.37 -13.87 12.33
CA ILE A 208 -9.16 -12.67 13.18
C ILE A 208 -10.15 -11.53 12.92
N ALA A 209 -10.98 -11.64 11.87
CA ALA A 209 -12.01 -10.67 11.53
C ALA A 209 -13.33 -11.36 11.12
N LYS A 210 -14.27 -10.63 10.53
CA LYS A 210 -15.60 -11.14 10.15
C LYS A 210 -15.87 -10.99 8.66
N PRO A 211 -15.19 -11.73 7.77
CA PRO A 211 -15.33 -11.52 6.33
C PRO A 211 -16.72 -11.84 5.75
N GLY A 212 -17.61 -12.49 6.50
CA GLY A 212 -18.93 -12.88 6.01
C GLY A 212 -18.83 -13.87 4.85
N GLY A 213 -19.57 -13.61 3.77
CA GLY A 213 -19.49 -14.38 2.52
C GLY A 213 -18.27 -14.06 1.65
N VAL A 214 -17.44 -13.07 2.01
CA VAL A 214 -16.22 -12.75 1.27
C VAL A 214 -15.18 -13.84 1.50
N GLN A 215 -14.83 -14.58 0.46
CA GLN A 215 -13.80 -15.59 0.53
C GLN A 215 -12.43 -14.93 0.42
N ILE A 216 -11.57 -15.23 1.38
CA ILE A 216 -10.17 -14.82 1.37
C ILE A 216 -9.38 -16.02 0.86
N LEU A 217 -8.73 -15.90 -0.28
CA LEU A 217 -8.01 -16.96 -0.98
C LEU A 217 -6.51 -16.92 -0.65
N ASP A 218 -5.76 -17.94 -1.06
CA ASP A 218 -4.31 -17.99 -0.90
C ASP A 218 -3.63 -16.79 -1.57
N GLU A 219 -2.73 -16.13 -0.84
CA GLU A 219 -2.06 -14.90 -1.24
C GLU A 219 -1.19 -15.14 -2.48
N ALA A 220 -0.32 -16.15 -2.43
CA ALA A 220 0.66 -16.40 -3.48
C ALA A 220 -0.01 -16.89 -4.77
N GLU A 221 -0.97 -17.79 -4.68
CA GLU A 221 -1.72 -18.31 -5.82
C GLU A 221 -2.47 -17.19 -6.56
N THR A 222 -3.18 -16.33 -5.83
CA THR A 222 -3.97 -15.26 -6.45
C THR A 222 -3.12 -14.13 -7.00
N ILE A 223 -2.02 -13.75 -6.33
CA ILE A 223 -1.05 -12.79 -6.87
C ILE A 223 -0.47 -13.31 -8.19
N ASN A 224 -0.01 -14.57 -8.21
CA ASN A 224 0.58 -15.16 -9.41
C ASN A 224 -0.42 -15.27 -10.56
N ALA A 225 -1.68 -15.62 -10.27
CA ALA A 225 -2.75 -15.68 -11.25
C ALA A 225 -3.04 -14.29 -11.86
N GLU A 226 -3.16 -13.25 -11.03
CA GLU A 226 -3.42 -11.88 -11.52
C GLU A 226 -2.24 -11.33 -12.32
N ILE A 227 -0.99 -11.56 -11.87
CA ILE A 227 0.22 -11.20 -12.64
C ILE A 227 0.23 -11.92 -14.00
N ALA A 228 -0.18 -13.18 -14.07
CA ALA A 228 -0.26 -13.90 -15.34
C ALA A 228 -1.28 -13.26 -16.31
N GLU A 229 -2.45 -12.82 -15.82
CA GLU A 229 -3.43 -12.10 -16.64
C GLU A 229 -2.91 -10.73 -17.10
N LEU A 230 -2.20 -10.00 -16.24
CA LEU A 230 -1.62 -8.70 -16.57
C LEU A 230 -0.47 -8.81 -17.59
N LYS A 231 0.34 -9.87 -17.52
CA LYS A 231 1.40 -10.14 -18.51
C LYS A 231 0.83 -10.37 -19.91
N LYS A 232 -0.35 -10.99 -20.04
CA LYS A 232 -1.04 -11.13 -21.34
C LYS A 232 -1.40 -9.78 -21.98
N LYS A 233 -1.45 -8.71 -21.17
CA LYS A 233 -1.71 -7.32 -21.60
C LYS A 233 -0.42 -6.51 -21.79
N ASN A 234 0.74 -7.17 -21.90
CA ASN A 234 2.06 -6.55 -22.03
C ASN A 234 2.48 -5.64 -20.85
N ILE A 235 1.92 -5.88 -19.65
CA ILE A 235 2.35 -5.21 -18.43
C ILE A 235 3.51 -6.00 -17.82
N SER A 236 4.59 -5.31 -17.48
CA SER A 236 5.83 -5.94 -16.99
C SER A 236 6.31 -5.42 -15.63
N VAL A 237 5.72 -4.33 -15.11
CA VAL A 237 6.04 -3.76 -13.80
C VAL A 237 4.85 -3.93 -12.88
N PHE A 238 5.13 -4.53 -11.71
CA PHE A 238 4.13 -4.86 -10.70
C PHE A 238 4.58 -4.32 -9.35
N ILE A 239 3.67 -3.68 -8.62
CA ILE A 239 3.83 -3.24 -7.24
C ILE A 239 2.80 -3.99 -6.41
N LEU A 240 3.27 -4.75 -5.44
CA LEU A 240 2.40 -5.41 -4.46
C LEU A 240 2.26 -4.51 -3.23
N VAL A 241 1.03 -4.14 -2.91
CA VAL A 241 0.65 -3.50 -1.65
C VAL A 241 0.08 -4.59 -0.76
N SER A 242 0.79 -4.93 0.31
CA SER A 242 0.53 -6.14 1.10
C SER A 242 0.19 -5.83 2.54
N HIS A 243 -0.84 -6.49 3.06
CA HIS A 243 -1.20 -6.55 4.47
C HIS A 243 -1.15 -8.01 4.94
N VAL A 244 0.05 -8.59 4.92
CA VAL A 244 0.37 -10.00 5.23
C VAL A 244 1.53 -10.04 6.20
#